data_AF-A0A1M5TUS2-F1
#
_entry.id   AF-A0A1M5TUS2-F1
#
_cell.length_a   1.000
_cell.length_b   1.000
_cell.length_c   1.000
_cell.angle_alpha   90.00
_cell.angle_beta   90.00
_cell.angle_gamma   90.00
#
_symmetry.space_group_name_H-M   'P 1'
#
loop_
_entity.id
_entity.type
_entity.pdbx_description
1 polymer ?
#
loop_
_entity_poly.entity_id
_entity_poly.type
_entity_poly.pdbx_seq_one_letter_code
_entity_poly.pdbx_strand_id
1 'polypeptide(L)'
;MDDKIKLFVCENFEKEFKNVAKTQKENLNIYSFPSYCTSLKLDKQEKFIKDNLENLKNSICICGRFCELLNKIPEKIKKNMKIYQLDNCFYIFGKNKVNKYLNENSFIVTPEWLEKWKEIMSNYGFDKKTARKFFNESFKKIVLFDTKINDKIIDQLIDFSNFVSLPYNIEEIELDFLEIFVSKILNEFKLKQELEKKEKKIKELNSEKSNYIAAMHMIKEFSTIESSEEIIKGIINELKILFAPKQIQYVKYDGKDFLNGKKF
;
A
#
# COMPACT_ATOMS: atom_id res chain seq x y z
N MET A 1 -18.39 2.04 -10.39
CA MET A 1 -17.95 3.25 -9.69
C MET A 1 -16.48 3.05 -9.37
N ASP A 2 -15.60 3.71 -10.13
CA ASP A 2 -14.15 3.62 -9.94
C ASP A 2 -13.76 4.33 -8.65
N ASP A 3 -13.48 3.55 -7.61
CA ASP A 3 -12.85 4.10 -6.42
C ASP A 3 -11.50 4.71 -6.81
N LYS A 4 -11.32 6.01 -6.50
CA LYS A 4 -10.06 6.71 -6.76
C LYS A 4 -8.89 6.03 -6.05
N ILE A 5 -7.81 5.76 -6.77
CA ILE A 5 -6.59 5.21 -6.18
C ILE A 5 -5.83 6.35 -5.50
N LYS A 6 -5.48 6.17 -4.23
CA LYS A 6 -4.65 7.11 -3.48
C LYS A 6 -3.19 6.67 -3.58
N LEU A 7 -2.31 7.53 -4.09
CA LEU A 7 -0.89 7.25 -4.20
C LEU A 7 -0.09 8.20 -3.29
N PHE A 8 0.58 7.61 -2.31
CA PHE A 8 1.42 8.31 -1.34
C PHE A 8 2.89 8.27 -1.76
N VAL A 9 3.50 9.45 -1.86
CA VAL A 9 4.90 9.63 -2.30
C VAL A 9 5.62 10.65 -1.43
N CYS A 10 6.95 10.64 -1.43
CA CYS A 10 7.73 11.64 -0.69
C CYS A 10 7.53 13.04 -1.30
N GLU A 11 7.47 14.07 -0.47
CA GLU A 11 7.36 15.47 -0.90
C GLU A 11 8.47 15.89 -1.88
N ASN A 12 9.65 15.26 -1.82
CA ASN A 12 10.78 15.53 -2.72
C ASN A 12 10.55 15.10 -4.18
N PHE A 13 9.47 14.37 -4.45
CA PHE A 13 9.10 13.91 -5.80
C PHE A 13 7.64 14.27 -6.14
N GLU A 14 6.99 15.10 -5.32
CA GLU A 14 5.55 15.36 -5.45
C GLU A 14 5.19 15.93 -6.82
N LYS A 15 6.01 16.85 -7.34
CA LYS A 15 5.74 17.53 -8.61
C LYS A 15 5.87 16.56 -9.79
N GLU A 16 6.86 15.68 -9.77
CA GLU A 16 7.07 14.63 -10.77
C GLU A 16 5.87 13.67 -10.83
N PHE A 17 5.46 13.15 -9.67
CA PHE A 17 4.31 12.25 -9.60
C PHE A 17 3.00 12.94 -9.99
N LYS A 18 2.80 14.21 -9.63
CA LYS A 18 1.64 14.98 -10.08
C LYS A 18 1.67 15.23 -11.58
N ASN A 19 2.84 15.43 -12.17
CA ASN A 19 2.95 15.60 -13.61
C ASN A 19 2.60 14.31 -14.35
N VAL A 20 3.18 13.18 -13.93
CA VAL A 20 2.86 11.86 -14.47
C VAL A 20 1.39 11.48 -14.25
N ALA A 21 0.78 11.84 -13.12
CA ALA A 21 -0.63 11.57 -12.87
C ALA A 21 -1.57 12.21 -13.91
N LYS A 22 -1.17 13.31 -14.56
CA LYS A 22 -1.96 13.95 -15.63
C LYS A 22 -1.98 13.14 -16.93
N THR A 23 -0.96 12.33 -17.18
CA THR A 23 -0.84 11.50 -18.39
C THR A 23 -1.46 10.11 -18.21
N GLN A 24 -1.74 9.72 -16.96
CA GLN A 24 -2.45 8.47 -16.66
C GLN A 24 -3.93 8.58 -17.01
N LYS A 25 -4.54 7.48 -17.47
CA LYS A 25 -5.98 7.40 -17.76
C LYS A 25 -6.81 7.23 -16.48
N GLU A 26 -6.14 6.84 -15.40
CA GLU A 26 -6.71 6.50 -14.11
C GLU A 26 -7.04 7.72 -13.25
N ASN A 27 -8.07 7.59 -12.40
CA ASN A 27 -8.41 8.57 -11.38
C ASN A 27 -7.45 8.44 -10.18
N LEU A 28 -6.23 8.95 -10.36
CA LEU A 28 -5.13 8.89 -9.41
C LEU A 28 -5.06 10.17 -8.57
N ASN A 29 -5.16 10.05 -7.25
CA ASN A 29 -4.92 11.15 -6.33
C ASN A 29 -3.54 11.02 -5.70
N ILE A 30 -2.67 12.00 -5.94
CA ILE A 30 -1.33 12.06 -5.35
C ILE A 30 -1.40 12.75 -3.98
N TYR A 31 -0.85 12.10 -2.96
CA TYR A 31 -0.65 12.64 -1.63
C TYR A 31 0.83 12.60 -1.29
N SER A 32 1.38 13.70 -0.79
CA SER A 32 2.78 13.74 -0.35
C SER A 32 2.91 13.52 1.15
N PHE A 33 3.90 12.74 1.56
CA PHE A 33 4.36 12.62 2.94
C PHE A 33 5.66 13.41 3.15
N PRO A 34 5.89 13.95 4.35
CA PRO A 34 7.11 14.72 4.64
C PRO A 34 8.36 13.85 4.48
N SER A 35 9.46 14.42 4.00
CA SER A 35 10.70 13.68 3.76
C SER A 35 11.37 13.30 5.09
N TYR A 36 11.15 12.07 5.55
CA TYR A 36 11.70 11.57 6.82
C TYR A 36 13.23 11.57 6.89
N CYS A 37 13.93 11.52 5.74
CA CYS A 37 15.38 11.57 5.70
C CYS A 37 15.97 12.98 5.88
N THR A 38 15.16 14.05 5.72
CA THR A 38 15.65 15.44 5.78
C THR A 38 14.85 16.33 6.75
N SER A 39 13.63 15.92 7.12
CA SER A 39 12.76 16.64 8.03
C SER A 39 12.87 16.07 9.44
N LEU A 40 13.39 16.87 10.38
CA LEU A 40 13.41 16.55 11.81
C LEU A 40 12.12 16.97 12.54
N LYS A 41 11.14 17.53 11.82
CA LYS A 41 9.89 18.05 12.39
C LYS A 41 8.92 16.89 12.67
N LEU A 42 9.07 16.27 13.85
CA LEU A 42 8.23 15.15 14.32
C LEU A 42 6.74 15.49 14.26
N ASP A 43 6.34 16.73 14.59
CA ASP A 43 4.93 17.15 14.56
C ASP A 43 4.31 17.03 13.17
N LYS A 44 5.06 17.37 12.11
CA LYS A 44 4.56 17.24 10.73
C LYS A 44 4.40 15.77 10.33
N GLN A 45 5.29 14.91 10.79
CA GLN A 45 5.25 13.47 10.52
C GLN A 45 4.07 12.79 11.23
N GLU A 46 3.84 13.12 12.49
CA GLU A 46 2.71 12.58 13.26
C GLU A 46 1.37 13.09 12.73
N LYS A 47 1.30 14.38 12.40
CA LYS A 47 0.11 14.98 11.79
C LYS A 47 -0.24 14.32 10.46
N PHE A 48 0.77 14.05 9.61
CA PHE A 48 0.54 13.33 8.35
C PHE A 48 -0.12 11.96 8.57
N ILE A 49 0.37 11.19 9.54
CA ILE A 49 -0.17 9.86 9.87
C ILE A 49 -1.62 9.95 10.34
N LYS A 50 -1.92 10.86 11.28
CA LYS A 50 -3.28 11.04 11.82
C LYS A 50 -4.25 11.52 10.74
N ASP A 51 -3.90 12.58 10.01
CA ASP A 51 -4.83 13.28 9.12
C ASP A 51 -5.11 12.50 7.82
N ASN A 52 -4.13 11.74 7.31
CA ASN A 52 -4.21 11.16 5.95
C ASN A 52 -4.34 9.63 5.92
N LEU A 53 -3.99 8.92 6.99
CA LEU A 53 -3.92 7.46 7.00
C LEU A 53 -5.09 6.78 7.74
N GLU A 54 -5.98 7.53 8.41
CA GLU A 54 -7.06 6.93 9.21
C GLU A 54 -8.18 6.23 8.40
N ASN A 55 -8.25 6.40 7.07
CA ASN A 55 -9.22 5.72 6.21
C ASN A 55 -8.62 5.36 4.83
N LEU A 56 -7.73 4.37 4.83
CA LEU A 56 -7.05 3.87 3.63
C LEU A 56 -7.81 2.69 3.03
N LYS A 57 -8.54 2.97 1.96
CA LYS A 57 -8.91 1.98 0.96
C LYS A 57 -8.22 2.35 -0.34
N ASN A 58 -7.91 1.35 -1.16
CA ASN A 58 -7.36 1.53 -2.50
C ASN A 58 -6.12 2.43 -2.53
N SER A 59 -5.20 2.19 -1.58
CA SER A 59 -4.07 3.06 -1.31
C SER A 59 -2.74 2.36 -1.62
N ILE A 60 -1.84 3.10 -2.24
CA ILE A 60 -0.49 2.68 -2.62
C ILE A 60 0.50 3.65 -1.98
N CYS A 61 1.60 3.16 -1.42
CA CYS A 61 2.71 4.00 -0.94
C CYS A 61 4.00 3.58 -1.63
N ILE A 62 4.73 4.56 -2.17
CA ILE A 62 6.04 4.37 -2.78
C ILE A 62 7.08 5.06 -1.90
N CYS A 63 8.08 4.31 -1.45
CA CYS A 63 9.17 4.85 -0.65
C CYS A 63 10.46 4.03 -0.79
N GLY A 64 11.60 4.64 -0.47
CA GLY A 64 12.86 3.92 -0.39
C GLY A 64 12.94 2.97 0.81
N ARG A 65 13.86 2.02 0.73
CA ARG A 65 14.03 0.94 1.72
C ARG A 65 14.34 1.47 3.10
N PHE A 66 15.15 2.52 3.15
CA PHE A 66 15.58 3.18 4.37
C PHE A 66 14.68 4.34 4.81
N CYS A 67 13.49 4.48 4.24
CA CYS A 67 12.55 5.52 4.65
C CYS A 67 11.92 5.18 6.00
N GLU A 68 12.13 6.03 7.01
CA GLU A 68 11.61 5.80 8.36
C GLU A 68 10.08 5.79 8.45
N LEU A 69 9.38 6.33 7.45
CA LEU A 69 7.93 6.22 7.33
C LEU A 69 7.45 4.79 7.54
N LEU A 70 8.17 3.79 6.98
CA LEU A 70 7.79 2.39 7.08
C LEU A 70 7.75 1.86 8.52
N ASN A 71 8.56 2.44 9.41
CA ASN A 71 8.57 2.09 10.83
C ASN A 71 7.52 2.85 11.63
N LYS A 72 7.07 4.00 11.12
CA LYS A 72 6.08 4.86 11.78
C LYS A 72 4.63 4.51 11.41
N ILE A 73 4.40 3.90 10.25
CA ILE A 73 3.06 3.48 9.83
C ILE A 73 2.57 2.33 10.72
N PRO A 74 1.38 2.43 11.36
CA PRO A 74 0.80 1.34 12.14
C PRO A 74 0.50 0.08 11.30
N GLU A 75 0.67 -1.11 11.87
CA GLU A 75 0.46 -2.39 11.18
C GLU A 75 -0.96 -2.56 10.59
N LYS A 76 -1.98 -2.05 11.30
CA LYS A 76 -3.37 -2.06 10.82
C LYS A 76 -3.51 -1.29 9.50
N ILE A 77 -2.75 -0.21 9.33
CA ILE A 77 -2.73 0.58 8.10
C ILE A 77 -1.95 -0.16 7.00
N LYS A 78 -0.79 -0.74 7.32
CA LYS A 78 0.01 -1.49 6.33
C LYS A 78 -0.78 -2.61 5.66
N LYS A 79 -1.69 -3.27 6.40
CA LYS A 79 -2.55 -4.33 5.83
C LYS A 79 -3.52 -3.82 4.75
N ASN A 80 -3.93 -2.56 4.82
CA ASN A 80 -4.90 -1.95 3.90
C ASN A 80 -4.23 -1.10 2.81
N MET A 81 -2.90 -1.08 2.76
CA MET A 81 -2.13 -0.27 1.83
C MET A 81 -1.08 -1.13 1.12
N LYS A 82 -0.96 -0.98 -0.20
CA LYS A 82 0.11 -1.65 -0.94
C LYS A 82 1.39 -0.80 -0.86
N ILE A 83 2.45 -1.37 -0.29
CA ILE A 83 3.75 -0.70 -0.19
C ILE A 83 4.65 -1.18 -1.33
N TYR A 84 5.18 -0.23 -2.11
CA TYR A 84 6.22 -0.42 -3.10
C TYR A 84 7.53 0.15 -2.55
N GLN A 85 8.33 -0.74 -1.99
CA GLN A 85 9.62 -0.39 -1.40
C GLN A 85 10.72 -0.49 -2.46
N LEU A 86 11.37 0.63 -2.75
CA LEU A 86 12.52 0.70 -3.64
C LEU A 86 13.80 0.57 -2.85
N ASP A 87 14.85 -0.08 -3.37
CA ASP A 87 16.16 -0.09 -2.67
C ASP A 87 16.71 1.33 -2.46
N ASN A 88 16.45 2.24 -3.39
CA ASN A 88 16.78 3.66 -3.31
C ASN A 88 15.61 4.49 -3.85
N CYS A 89 15.25 5.58 -3.17
CA CYS A 89 14.18 6.49 -3.60
C CYS A 89 14.37 7.03 -5.03
N PHE A 90 15.60 7.31 -5.43
CA PHE A 90 15.91 7.85 -6.76
C PHE A 90 15.71 6.84 -7.89
N TYR A 91 15.57 5.54 -7.60
CA TYR A 91 15.33 4.53 -8.64
C TYR A 91 14.01 4.72 -9.40
N ILE A 92 13.14 5.63 -8.95
CA ILE A 92 12.01 6.13 -9.74
C ILE A 92 12.42 6.81 -11.05
N PHE A 93 13.70 7.18 -11.21
CA PHE A 93 14.27 7.76 -12.43
C PHE A 93 15.13 6.76 -13.22
N GLY A 94 15.10 5.48 -12.84
CA GLY A 94 15.85 4.42 -13.49
C GLY A 94 17.10 4.01 -12.72
N LYS A 95 17.15 2.72 -12.34
CA LYS A 95 18.22 2.13 -11.52
C LYS A 95 19.62 2.30 -12.11
N ASN A 96 19.80 2.05 -13.40
CA ASN A 96 21.13 2.11 -14.04
C ASN A 96 21.69 3.54 -14.04
N LYS A 97 20.84 4.53 -14.35
CA LYS A 97 21.22 5.95 -14.34
C LYS A 97 21.61 6.40 -12.94
N VAL A 98 20.81 6.05 -11.92
CA VAL A 98 21.11 6.37 -10.53
C VAL A 98 22.43 5.71 -10.09
N ASN A 99 22.60 4.42 -10.38
CA ASN A 99 23.79 3.67 -9.97
C ASN A 99 25.09 4.20 -10.56
N LYS A 100 25.06 4.70 -11.80
CA LYS A 100 26.21 5.39 -12.39
C LYS A 100 26.71 6.49 -11.45
N TYR A 101 25.82 7.38 -11.01
CA TYR A 101 26.18 8.52 -10.17
C TYR A 101 26.53 8.12 -8.73
N LEU A 102 25.85 7.12 -8.17
CA LEU A 102 26.21 6.58 -6.85
C LEU A 102 27.62 5.97 -6.85
N ASN A 103 27.98 5.21 -7.89
CA ASN A 103 29.32 4.62 -8.05
C ASN A 103 30.42 5.67 -8.27
N GLU A 104 30.06 6.85 -8.77
CA GLU A 104 30.97 7.99 -8.90
C GLU A 104 31.11 8.80 -7.59
N ASN A 105 30.52 8.34 -6.48
CA ASN A 105 30.40 9.05 -5.21
C ASN A 105 29.77 10.44 -5.38
N SER A 106 28.72 10.52 -6.20
CA SER A 106 27.97 11.76 -6.41
C SER A 106 26.85 11.91 -5.37
N PHE A 107 26.65 13.13 -4.89
CA PHE A 107 25.50 13.48 -4.09
C PHE A 107 24.33 13.88 -5.01
N ILE A 108 23.34 13.00 -5.14
CA ILE A 108 22.18 13.20 -6.02
C ILE A 108 21.15 14.07 -5.30
N VAL A 109 20.65 15.10 -5.97
CA VAL A 109 19.60 16.00 -5.47
C VAL A 109 18.47 16.17 -6.48
N THR A 110 17.25 16.43 -6.01
CA THR A 110 16.10 16.82 -6.83
C THR A 110 15.80 18.31 -6.69
N PRO A 111 14.98 18.90 -7.59
CA PRO A 111 14.56 20.29 -7.48
C PRO A 111 13.91 20.62 -6.13
N GLU A 112 12.96 19.83 -5.67
CA GLU A 112 12.24 20.03 -4.40
C GLU A 112 13.17 19.94 -3.18
N TRP A 113 14.21 19.10 -3.27
CA TRP A 113 15.22 19.00 -2.22
C TRP A 113 16.07 20.28 -2.18
N LEU A 114 16.49 20.77 -3.35
CA LEU A 114 17.28 21.99 -3.47
C LEU A 114 16.48 23.23 -3.01
N GLU A 115 15.19 23.32 -3.30
CA GLU A 115 14.35 24.43 -2.78
C GLU A 115 14.42 24.58 -1.26
N LYS A 116 14.64 23.47 -0.55
CA LYS A 116 14.68 23.40 0.91
C LYS A 116 16.10 23.23 1.47
N TRP A 117 17.15 23.27 0.65
CA TRP A 117 18.49 22.84 1.08
C TRP A 117 19.00 23.60 2.31
N LYS A 118 18.71 24.91 2.42
CA LYS A 118 19.12 25.74 3.58
C LYS A 118 18.46 25.27 4.88
N GLU A 119 17.15 25.00 4.82
CA GLU A 119 16.41 24.44 5.96
C GLU A 119 16.97 23.05 6.34
N ILE A 120 17.26 22.21 5.34
CA ILE A 120 17.81 20.87 5.55
C ILE A 120 19.19 20.93 6.22
N MET A 121 20.10 21.79 5.75
CA MET A 121 21.42 21.98 6.37
C MET A 121 21.30 22.46 7.81
N SER A 122 20.42 23.43 8.06
CA SER A 122 20.16 23.92 9.43
C SER A 122 19.59 22.83 10.33
N ASN A 123 18.67 22.00 9.83
CA ASN A 123 18.09 20.89 10.58
C ASN A 123 19.16 19.85 10.94
N TYR A 124 20.07 19.55 10.02
CA TYR A 124 21.21 18.67 10.32
C TYR A 124 22.22 19.27 11.30
N GLY A 125 22.03 20.52 11.74
CA GLY A 125 22.96 21.22 12.61
C GLY A 125 24.25 21.61 11.91
N PHE A 126 24.25 21.65 10.58
CA PHE A 126 25.42 22.01 9.81
C PHE A 126 25.53 23.51 9.61
N ASP A 127 26.69 24.06 10.00
CA ASP A 127 27.18 25.31 9.47
C ASP A 127 27.98 25.08 8.17
N LYS A 128 28.43 26.16 7.54
CA LYS A 128 29.20 26.11 6.29
C LYS A 128 30.49 25.28 6.42
N LYS A 129 31.18 25.36 7.55
CA LYS A 129 32.46 24.66 7.78
C LYS A 129 32.22 23.16 7.98
N THR A 130 31.26 22.80 8.82
CA THR A 130 30.92 21.38 9.08
C THR A 130 30.30 20.73 7.86
N ALA A 131 29.43 21.44 7.12
CA ALA A 131 28.86 20.94 5.87
C ALA A 131 29.97 20.65 4.86
N ARG A 132 30.87 21.61 4.59
CA ARG A 132 31.99 21.41 3.66
C ARG A 132 32.81 20.18 4.02
N LYS A 133 33.20 20.05 5.28
CA LYS A 133 33.97 18.90 5.74
C LYS A 133 33.23 17.58 5.46
N PHE A 134 31.98 17.47 5.93
CA PHE A 134 31.18 16.26 5.77
C PHE A 134 30.97 15.87 4.30
N PHE A 135 30.58 16.82 3.46
CA PHE A 135 30.28 16.56 2.05
C PHE A 135 31.55 16.23 1.25
N ASN A 136 32.68 16.90 1.50
CA ASN A 136 33.94 16.60 0.80
C ASN A 136 34.59 15.28 1.23
N GLU A 137 34.34 14.82 2.46
CA GLU A 137 34.77 13.48 2.91
C GLU A 137 33.97 12.35 2.24
N SER A 138 32.71 12.62 1.89
CA SER A 138 31.77 11.58 1.43
C SER A 138 31.52 11.58 -0.08
N PHE A 139 31.61 12.75 -0.73
CA PHE A 139 31.17 12.95 -2.11
C PHE A 139 32.19 13.72 -2.95
N LYS A 140 32.22 13.41 -4.25
CA LYS A 140 33.11 14.07 -5.22
C LYS A 140 32.45 15.24 -5.96
N LYS A 141 31.13 15.20 -6.12
CA LYS A 141 30.33 16.19 -6.84
C LYS A 141 28.87 16.12 -6.44
N ILE A 142 28.13 17.19 -6.72
CA ILE A 142 26.67 17.23 -6.65
C ILE A 142 26.13 16.92 -8.06
N VAL A 143 25.06 16.13 -8.14
CA VAL A 143 24.35 15.89 -9.40
C VAL A 143 22.89 16.25 -9.20
N LEU A 144 22.44 17.29 -9.89
CA LEU A 144 21.02 17.63 -9.97
C LEU A 144 20.38 16.72 -11.01
N PHE A 145 19.34 16.01 -10.59
CA PHE A 145 18.41 15.33 -11.50
C PHE A 145 17.31 16.33 -11.86
N ASP A 146 17.49 16.99 -13.00
CA ASP A 146 16.59 18.06 -13.45
C ASP A 146 15.46 17.49 -14.30
N THR A 147 14.25 17.55 -13.76
CA THR A 147 13.01 17.09 -14.41
C THR A 147 12.36 18.17 -15.28
N LYS A 148 12.97 19.35 -15.38
CA LYS A 148 12.49 20.53 -16.12
C LYS A 148 11.12 21.06 -15.67
N ILE A 149 10.69 20.71 -14.46
CA ILE A 149 9.44 21.20 -13.88
C ILE A 149 9.63 22.60 -13.23
N ASN A 150 10.86 22.95 -12.84
CA ASN A 150 11.16 24.22 -12.18
C ASN A 150 12.33 24.96 -12.84
N ASP A 151 12.04 26.12 -13.44
CA ASP A 151 13.00 26.94 -14.18
C ASP A 151 14.04 27.67 -13.31
N LYS A 152 13.82 27.78 -11.99
CA LYS A 152 14.70 28.56 -11.07
C LYS A 152 15.64 27.72 -10.23
N ILE A 153 15.82 26.45 -10.58
CA ILE A 153 16.56 25.51 -9.73
C ILE A 153 18.09 25.64 -9.85
N ILE A 154 18.57 26.18 -10.97
CA ILE A 154 20.00 26.32 -11.24
C ILE A 154 20.67 27.26 -10.23
N ASP A 155 20.05 28.39 -9.90
CA ASP A 155 20.58 29.34 -8.92
C ASP A 155 20.74 28.68 -7.53
N GLN A 156 19.77 27.84 -7.15
CA GLN A 156 19.82 27.11 -5.89
C GLN A 156 20.91 26.03 -5.88
N LEU A 157 21.13 25.36 -7.02
CA LEU A 157 22.23 24.40 -7.18
C LEU A 157 23.58 25.10 -7.03
N ILE A 158 23.77 26.26 -7.66
CA ILE A 158 25.00 27.06 -7.58
C ILE A 158 25.23 27.50 -6.13
N ASP A 159 24.21 28.02 -5.45
CA ASP A 159 24.32 28.45 -4.06
C ASP A 159 24.69 27.28 -3.13
N PHE A 160 24.03 26.12 -3.29
CA PHE A 160 24.34 24.92 -2.51
C PHE A 160 25.76 24.39 -2.79
N SER A 161 26.15 24.32 -4.07
CA SER A 161 27.50 23.93 -4.49
C SER A 161 28.58 24.81 -3.86
N ASN A 162 28.39 26.13 -3.88
CA ASN A 162 29.29 27.09 -3.23
C ASN A 162 29.31 26.92 -1.71
N PHE A 163 28.16 26.62 -1.10
CA PHE A 163 28.05 26.38 0.34
C PHE A 163 28.88 25.17 0.77
N VAL A 164 28.69 24.01 0.14
CA VAL A 164 29.41 22.76 0.48
C VAL A 164 30.77 22.60 -0.21
N SER A 165 31.14 23.52 -1.10
CA SER A 165 32.41 23.52 -1.83
C SER A 165 32.64 22.26 -2.67
N LEU A 166 31.61 21.78 -3.37
CA LEU A 166 31.71 20.66 -4.31
C LEU A 166 31.33 21.11 -5.72
N PRO A 167 31.98 20.60 -6.78
CA PRO A 167 31.54 20.83 -8.16
C PRO A 167 30.14 20.24 -8.37
N TYR A 168 29.38 20.79 -9.31
CA TYR A 168 28.06 20.29 -9.66
C TYR A 168 27.97 19.83 -11.11
N ASN A 169 27.03 18.93 -11.38
CA ASN A 169 26.60 18.54 -12.72
C ASN A 169 25.07 18.56 -12.78
N ILE A 170 24.53 18.84 -13.96
CA ILE A 170 23.09 18.75 -14.24
C ILE A 170 22.88 17.55 -15.15
N GLU A 171 22.01 16.64 -14.73
CA GLU A 171 21.53 15.53 -15.53
C GLU A 171 20.06 15.79 -15.83
N GLU A 172 19.73 15.93 -17.10
CA GLU A 172 18.33 16.04 -17.52
C GLU A 172 17.63 14.68 -17.39
N ILE A 173 16.47 14.68 -16.74
CA ILE A 173 15.67 13.50 -16.47
C ILE A 173 14.31 13.64 -17.14
N GLU A 174 14.09 12.82 -18.15
CA GLU A 174 12.76 12.57 -18.70
C GLU A 174 11.95 11.71 -17.73
N LEU A 175 10.64 11.96 -17.69
CA LEU A 175 9.74 11.26 -16.78
C LEU A 175 9.20 9.94 -17.35
N ASP A 176 9.57 9.55 -18.56
CA ASP A 176 9.11 8.35 -19.25
C ASP A 176 9.26 7.08 -18.40
N PHE A 177 10.41 6.93 -17.73
CA PHE A 177 10.62 5.80 -16.83
C PHE A 177 9.67 5.84 -15.63
N LEU A 178 9.42 7.02 -15.06
CA LEU A 178 8.46 7.21 -13.97
C LEU A 178 7.03 6.89 -14.44
N GLU A 179 6.65 7.29 -15.65
CA GLU A 179 5.35 6.96 -16.26
C GLU A 179 5.14 5.46 -16.39
N ILE A 180 6.13 4.75 -16.95
CA ILE A 180 6.10 3.29 -17.07
C ILE A 180 6.04 2.64 -15.68
N PHE A 181 6.83 3.14 -14.73
CA PHE A 181 6.88 2.62 -13.37
C PHE A 181 5.53 2.78 -12.64
N VAL A 182 4.92 3.96 -12.72
CA VAL A 182 3.58 4.22 -12.17
C VAL A 182 2.54 3.33 -12.84
N SER A 183 2.57 3.24 -14.17
CA SER A 183 1.64 2.40 -14.95
C SER A 183 1.73 0.93 -14.52
N LYS A 184 2.95 0.41 -14.38
CA LYS A 184 3.20 -0.96 -13.89
C LYS A 184 2.59 -1.16 -12.50
N ILE A 185 2.86 -0.26 -11.57
CA ILE A 185 2.36 -0.33 -10.19
C ILE A 185 0.83 -0.31 -10.15
N LEU A 186 0.20 0.58 -10.92
CA LEU A 186 -1.26 0.67 -10.99
C LEU A 186 -1.88 -0.60 -11.56
N ASN A 187 -1.29 -1.16 -12.62
CA ASN A 187 -1.77 -2.39 -13.24
C ASN A 187 -1.64 -3.59 -12.29
N GLU A 188 -0.50 -3.74 -11.61
CA GLU A 188 -0.31 -4.78 -10.58
C GLU A 188 -1.32 -4.64 -9.44
N PHE A 189 -1.57 -3.40 -9.00
CA PHE A 189 -2.52 -3.12 -7.93
C PHE A 189 -3.96 -3.47 -8.31
N LYS A 190 -4.39 -3.10 -9.53
CA LYS A 190 -5.71 -3.45 -10.07
C LYS A 190 -5.86 -4.96 -10.25
N LEU A 191 -4.87 -5.62 -10.85
CA LEU A 191 -4.88 -7.06 -11.05
C LEU A 191 -5.07 -7.79 -9.72
N LYS A 192 -4.36 -7.37 -8.68
CA LYS A 192 -4.52 -7.95 -7.33
C LYS A 192 -5.94 -7.75 -6.78
N GLN A 193 -6.51 -6.57 -6.89
CA GLN A 193 -7.89 -6.31 -6.44
C GLN A 193 -8.92 -7.16 -7.20
N GLU A 194 -8.74 -7.34 -8.51
CA GLU A 194 -9.62 -8.18 -9.30
C GLU A 194 -9.53 -9.66 -8.91
N LEU A 195 -8.33 -10.16 -8.64
CA LEU A 195 -8.11 -11.52 -8.13
C LEU A 195 -8.80 -11.71 -6.78
N GLU A 196 -8.61 -10.79 -5.82
CA GLU A 196 -9.26 -10.85 -4.50
C GLU A 196 -10.80 -10.83 -4.62
N LYS A 197 -11.35 -10.02 -5.53
CA LYS A 197 -12.80 -9.99 -5.83
C LYS A 197 -13.29 -11.32 -6.40
N LYS A 198 -12.55 -11.91 -7.35
CA LYS A 198 -12.89 -13.21 -7.96
C LYS A 198 -12.82 -14.35 -6.95
N GLU A 199 -11.78 -14.39 -6.11
CA GLU A 199 -11.64 -15.39 -5.05
C GLU A 199 -12.79 -15.31 -4.05
N LYS A 200 -13.17 -14.10 -3.62
CA LYS A 200 -14.32 -13.89 -2.75
C LYS A 200 -15.61 -14.40 -3.42
N LYS A 201 -15.81 -14.09 -4.69
CA LYS A 201 -17.00 -14.53 -5.43
C LYS A 201 -17.06 -16.05 -5.59
N ILE A 202 -15.92 -16.71 -5.86
CA ILE A 202 -15.82 -18.17 -5.94
C ILE A 202 -16.17 -18.79 -4.58
N LYS A 203 -15.67 -18.22 -3.47
CA LYS A 203 -15.98 -18.70 -2.13
C LYS A 203 -17.48 -18.60 -1.82
N GLU A 204 -18.12 -17.50 -2.18
CA GLU A 204 -19.57 -17.31 -2.05
C GLU A 204 -20.35 -18.35 -2.86
N LEU A 205 -20.01 -18.54 -4.14
CA LEU A 205 -20.66 -19.52 -5.02
C LEU A 205 -20.45 -20.97 -4.54
N ASN A 206 -19.27 -21.31 -4.03
CA ASN A 206 -19.00 -22.63 -3.47
C ASN A 206 -19.84 -22.89 -2.22
N SER A 207 -19.97 -21.89 -1.34
CA SER A 207 -20.84 -22.00 -0.16
C SER A 207 -22.30 -22.22 -0.58
N GLU A 208 -22.78 -21.51 -1.61
CA GLU A 208 -24.13 -21.67 -2.13
C GLU A 208 -24.33 -23.07 -2.75
N LYS A 209 -23.37 -23.54 -3.56
CA LYS A 209 -23.38 -24.89 -4.14
C LYS A 209 -23.42 -25.97 -3.06
N SER A 210 -22.65 -25.84 -1.99
CA SER A 210 -22.68 -26.77 -0.86
C SER A 210 -24.06 -26.84 -0.21
N ASN A 211 -24.74 -25.69 -0.05
CA ASN A 211 -26.11 -25.66 0.48
C ASN A 211 -27.10 -26.37 -0.44
N TYR A 212 -27.01 -26.20 -1.76
CA TYR A 212 -27.85 -26.93 -2.71
C TYR A 212 -27.60 -28.44 -2.70
N ILE A 213 -26.34 -28.87 -2.61
CA ILE A 213 -26.00 -30.31 -2.51
C ILE A 213 -26.62 -30.90 -1.23
N ALA A 214 -26.51 -30.21 -0.10
CA ALA A 214 -27.13 -30.64 1.15
C ALA A 214 -28.66 -30.77 1.03
N ALA A 215 -29.33 -29.77 0.43
CA ALA A 215 -30.78 -29.83 0.21
C ALA A 215 -31.21 -30.98 -0.72
N MET A 216 -30.45 -31.23 -1.80
CA MET A 216 -30.74 -32.33 -2.73
C MET A 216 -30.50 -33.71 -2.09
N HIS A 217 -29.49 -33.84 -1.22
CA HIS A 217 -29.27 -35.05 -0.44
C HIS A 217 -30.48 -35.38 0.44
N MET A 218 -31.02 -34.37 1.16
CA MET A 218 -32.22 -34.53 1.97
C MET A 218 -33.42 -35.00 1.14
N ILE A 219 -33.69 -34.35 -0.01
CA ILE A 219 -34.80 -34.73 -0.89
C ILE A 219 -34.67 -36.18 -1.34
N LYS A 220 -33.45 -36.59 -1.74
CA LYS A 220 -33.17 -37.95 -2.19
C LYS A 220 -33.45 -38.96 -1.08
N GLU A 221 -32.92 -38.75 0.12
CA GLU A 221 -33.16 -39.67 1.24
C GLU A 221 -34.65 -39.80 1.57
N PHE A 222 -35.40 -38.69 1.67
CA PHE A 222 -36.83 -38.74 1.97
C PHE A 222 -37.67 -39.37 0.86
N SER A 223 -37.26 -39.27 -0.40
CA SER A 223 -37.97 -39.88 -1.53
C SER A 223 -37.89 -41.41 -1.57
N THR A 224 -36.91 -42.01 -0.89
CA THR A 224 -36.66 -43.46 -0.91
C THR A 224 -37.18 -44.20 0.31
N ILE A 225 -37.77 -43.49 1.27
CA ILE A 225 -38.19 -44.07 2.53
C ILE A 225 -39.69 -44.38 2.50
N GLU A 226 -40.03 -45.66 2.68
CA GLU A 226 -41.41 -46.15 2.61
C GLU A 226 -42.01 -46.45 4.01
N SER A 227 -41.19 -46.52 5.07
CA SER A 227 -41.65 -46.86 6.43
C SER A 227 -41.40 -45.74 7.45
N SER A 228 -42.33 -45.57 8.40
CA SER A 228 -42.26 -44.50 9.41
C SER A 228 -41.04 -44.57 10.34
N GLU A 229 -40.45 -45.76 10.57
CA GLU A 229 -39.23 -45.91 11.38
C GLU A 229 -37.97 -45.48 10.63
N GLU A 230 -37.92 -45.72 9.33
CA GLU A 230 -36.83 -45.27 8.47
C GLU A 230 -36.87 -43.74 8.30
N ILE A 231 -38.05 -43.12 8.27
CA ILE A 231 -38.18 -41.64 8.20
C ILE A 231 -37.53 -41.01 9.42
N ILE A 232 -37.84 -41.51 10.62
CA ILE A 232 -37.29 -40.97 11.87
C ILE A 232 -35.77 -41.13 11.90
N LYS A 233 -35.24 -42.29 11.49
CA LYS A 233 -33.78 -42.51 11.41
C LYS A 233 -33.12 -41.58 10.41
N GLY A 234 -33.72 -41.37 9.23
CA GLY A 234 -33.25 -40.43 8.21
C GLY A 234 -33.19 -38.99 8.74
N ILE A 235 -34.28 -38.50 9.35
CA ILE A 235 -34.34 -37.15 9.94
C ILE A 235 -33.25 -36.97 11.02
N ILE A 236 -33.07 -37.95 11.91
CA ILE A 236 -32.04 -37.87 12.96
C ILE A 236 -30.63 -37.83 12.36
N ASN A 237 -30.37 -38.61 11.31
CA ASN A 237 -29.05 -38.65 10.68
C ASN A 237 -28.73 -37.33 9.98
N GLU A 238 -29.69 -36.72 9.30
CA GLU A 238 -29.55 -35.41 8.67
C GLU A 238 -29.33 -34.29 9.69
N LEU A 239 -30.08 -34.28 10.80
CA LEU A 239 -29.86 -33.31 11.87
C LEU A 239 -28.43 -33.42 12.47
N LYS A 240 -27.85 -34.63 12.49
CA LYS A 240 -26.45 -34.82 12.91
C LYS A 240 -25.47 -34.21 11.92
N ILE A 241 -25.69 -34.42 10.62
CA ILE A 241 -24.82 -33.92 9.55
C ILE A 241 -24.90 -32.40 9.47
N LEU A 242 -26.10 -31.82 9.58
CA LEU A 242 -26.34 -30.38 9.40
C LEU A 242 -25.93 -29.52 10.59
N PHE A 243 -26.20 -29.99 11.81
CA PHE A 243 -26.09 -29.14 13.00
C PHE A 243 -25.01 -29.59 13.99
N ALA A 244 -24.39 -30.75 13.76
CA ALA A 244 -23.44 -31.38 14.67
C ALA A 244 -23.85 -31.28 16.17
N PRO A 245 -25.12 -31.59 16.53
CA PRO A 245 -25.61 -31.38 17.88
C PRO A 245 -25.01 -32.39 18.85
N LYS A 246 -24.85 -31.98 20.11
CA LYS A 246 -24.35 -32.87 21.18
C LYS A 246 -25.32 -33.99 21.54
N GLN A 247 -26.63 -33.77 21.37
CA GLN A 247 -27.66 -34.77 21.65
C GLN A 247 -28.89 -34.52 20.78
N ILE A 248 -29.51 -35.59 20.28
CA ILE A 248 -30.80 -35.57 19.59
C ILE A 248 -31.68 -36.64 20.25
N GLN A 249 -32.93 -36.28 20.56
CA GLN A 249 -33.95 -37.20 21.04
C GLN A 249 -35.19 -37.09 20.17
N TYR A 250 -35.74 -38.23 19.77
CA TYR A 250 -37.05 -38.31 19.12
C TYR A 250 -38.10 -38.67 20.17
N VAL A 251 -39.20 -37.93 20.22
CA VAL A 251 -40.34 -38.22 21.07
C VAL A 251 -41.59 -38.28 20.22
N LYS A 252 -42.29 -39.41 20.27
CA LYS A 252 -43.57 -39.60 19.58
C LYS A 252 -44.67 -38.92 20.40
N TYR A 253 -45.41 -38.01 19.76
CA TYR A 253 -46.50 -37.27 20.40
C TYR A 253 -47.85 -37.87 20.00
N ASP A 254 -48.63 -38.25 21.01
CA ASP A 254 -49.94 -38.91 20.91
C ASP A 254 -51.11 -38.00 21.35
N GLY A 255 -50.85 -36.70 21.50
CA GLY A 255 -51.89 -35.70 21.72
C GLY A 255 -52.12 -35.27 23.18
N LYS A 256 -51.28 -35.68 24.13
CA LYS A 256 -51.33 -35.18 25.52
C LYS A 256 -50.02 -34.46 25.88
N ASP A 257 -50.12 -33.13 25.91
CA ASP A 257 -49.17 -32.09 26.33
C ASP A 257 -47.74 -32.49 26.73
N PHE A 258 -46.77 -32.07 25.92
CA PHE A 258 -45.33 -32.17 26.20
C PHE A 258 -44.73 -30.90 26.87
N LEU A 259 -45.54 -29.86 27.09
CA LEU A 259 -45.04 -28.56 27.60
C LEU A 259 -45.31 -28.31 29.09
N ASN A 260 -45.47 -29.38 29.89
CA ASN A 260 -45.50 -29.27 31.36
C ASN A 260 -44.08 -29.35 31.96
N GLY A 261 -43.22 -28.40 31.56
CA GLY A 261 -42.15 -27.78 32.37
C GLY A 261 -41.31 -28.61 33.35
N LYS A 262 -41.12 -29.92 33.19
CA LYS A 262 -40.18 -30.69 34.03
C LYS A 262 -38.82 -30.77 33.33
N LYS A 263 -37.84 -30.11 33.97
CA LYS A 263 -36.42 -30.06 33.60
C LYS A 263 -35.90 -31.45 33.20
N PHE A 264 -35.30 -31.53 32.02
CA PHE A 264 -34.27 -32.50 31.67
C PHE A 264 -32.93 -31.79 31.65
#